data_AF-A0A535INA3-F1
#
_entry.id   AF-A0A535INA3-F1
#
_cell.length_a   1.000
_cell.length_b   1.000
_cell.length_c   1.000
_cell.angle_alpha   90.00
_cell.angle_beta   90.00
_cell.angle_gamma   90.00
#
_symmetry.space_group_name_H-M   'P 1'
#
loop_
_entity.id
_entity.type
_entity.pdbx_description
1 polymer ?
#
loop_
_entity_poly.entity_id
_entity_poly.type
_entity_poly.pdbx_seq_one_letter_code
_entity_poly.pdbx_strand_id
1 'polypeptide(L)'
;MKSSRLEGFYRRPLTERVQVVQDWAKLDEGDAEALKRGGLDPLAADKMIENAAGVFSLPLGVATNFLVNGKDYLIPMVIEEPSVIAACSNAAKLARMGGGFTAHASEPVMIGQIQVLDVIDLDAAARNVLAHKAELVREGDAAHPNLVARGGGMRDIVVRTLAETAAGPMLVVHLLIDVRDAMGANLVNTAAEALAPSVESLTGGRVLVRILSNLSDRRTASARCAI
;
A
#
# COMPACT_ATOMS: atom_id res chain seq x y z
N MET A 1 5.81 24.37 -19.38
CA MET A 1 5.88 23.02 -18.80
C MET A 1 6.15 23.17 -17.30
N LYS A 2 5.42 22.46 -16.44
CA LYS A 2 5.51 22.59 -14.98
C LYS A 2 6.81 21.94 -14.48
N SER A 3 7.63 22.66 -13.73
CA SER A 3 8.96 22.22 -13.28
C SER A 3 9.01 22.11 -11.75
N SER A 4 9.61 21.05 -11.21
CA SER A 4 9.87 20.87 -9.77
C SER A 4 11.19 21.52 -9.34
N ARG A 5 11.94 22.15 -10.25
CA ARG A 5 13.15 22.92 -9.91
C ARG A 5 12.76 24.25 -9.29
N LEU A 6 12.83 24.35 -7.97
CA LEU A 6 12.50 25.56 -7.22
C LEU A 6 13.76 26.14 -6.58
N GLU A 7 14.46 27.00 -7.32
CA GLU A 7 15.70 27.61 -6.85
C GLU A 7 15.46 28.53 -5.64
N GLY A 8 16.33 28.41 -4.64
CA GLY A 8 16.24 29.18 -3.40
C GLY A 8 15.00 28.90 -2.55
N PHE A 9 14.21 27.85 -2.84
CA PHE A 9 12.95 27.56 -2.15
C PHE A 9 13.10 27.52 -0.62
N TYR A 10 14.14 26.84 -0.13
CA TYR A 10 14.43 26.71 1.30
C TYR A 10 14.78 28.03 2.00
N ARG A 11 15.18 29.07 1.25
CA ARG A 11 15.48 30.41 1.79
C ARG A 11 14.24 31.29 1.91
N ARG A 12 13.13 30.89 1.28
CA ARG A 12 11.90 31.70 1.26
C ARG A 12 11.13 31.57 2.57
N PRO A 13 10.44 32.63 3.01
CA PRO A 13 9.46 32.57 4.10
C PRO A 13 8.44 31.45 3.89
N LEU A 14 7.88 30.91 4.99
CA LEU A 14 6.90 29.83 4.92
C LEU A 14 5.68 30.18 4.05
N THR A 15 5.16 31.40 4.17
CA THR A 15 4.01 31.89 3.39
C THR A 15 4.28 31.88 1.89
N GLU A 16 5.47 32.33 1.46
CA GLU A 16 5.88 32.26 0.06
C GLU A 16 6.08 30.82 -0.41
N ARG A 17 6.62 29.94 0.43
CA ARG A 17 6.75 28.52 0.10
C ARG A 17 5.38 27.87 -0.12
N VAL A 18 4.41 28.18 0.72
CA VAL A 18 3.02 27.71 0.56
C VAL A 18 2.42 28.24 -0.74
N GLN A 19 2.58 29.53 -1.06
CA GLN A 19 2.08 30.09 -2.32
C GLN A 19 2.68 29.39 -3.54
N VAL A 20 4.00 29.16 -3.54
CA VAL A 20 4.67 28.44 -4.64
C VAL A 20 4.10 27.02 -4.80
N VAL A 21 3.85 26.30 -3.70
CA VAL A 21 3.25 24.95 -3.74
C VAL A 21 1.80 25.01 -4.22
N GLN A 22 1.01 25.98 -3.75
CA GLN A 22 -0.37 26.20 -4.16
C GLN A 22 -0.46 26.43 -5.66
N ASP A 23 0.31 27.39 -6.19
CA ASP A 23 0.35 27.72 -7.62
C ASP A 23 0.84 26.52 -8.44
N TRP A 24 1.87 25.82 -7.95
CA TRP A 24 2.41 24.67 -8.62
C TRP A 24 1.36 23.56 -8.71
N ALA A 25 0.81 23.12 -7.58
CA ALA A 25 -0.14 22.01 -7.50
C ALA A 25 -1.58 22.38 -7.91
N LYS A 26 -1.87 23.67 -8.14
CA LYS A 26 -3.22 24.20 -8.39
C LYS A 26 -4.18 23.89 -7.23
N LEU A 27 -3.68 24.08 -6.01
CA LEU A 27 -4.46 23.88 -4.80
C LEU A 27 -5.45 25.03 -4.63
N ASP A 28 -6.61 24.74 -4.07
CA ASP A 28 -7.57 25.79 -3.71
C ASP A 28 -7.14 26.53 -2.42
N GLU A 29 -7.94 27.51 -1.99
CA GLU A 29 -7.65 28.27 -0.77
C GLU A 29 -7.74 27.41 0.50
N GLY A 30 -8.63 26.41 0.52
CA GLY A 30 -8.80 25.51 1.65
C GLY A 30 -7.58 24.60 1.83
N ASP A 31 -7.08 24.02 0.74
CA ASP A 31 -5.85 23.24 0.70
C ASP A 31 -4.64 24.07 1.16
N ALA A 32 -4.53 25.32 0.70
CA ALA A 32 -3.43 26.20 1.07
C ALA A 32 -3.47 26.60 2.56
N GLU A 33 -4.66 26.81 3.13
CA GLU A 33 -4.81 27.03 4.57
C GLU A 33 -4.50 25.76 5.38
N ALA A 34 -4.85 24.57 4.89
CA ALA A 34 -4.50 23.31 5.53
C ALA A 34 -2.97 23.11 5.66
N LEU A 35 -2.19 23.56 4.66
CA LEU A 35 -0.72 23.57 4.73
C LEU A 35 -0.17 24.49 5.83
N LYS A 36 -0.90 25.56 6.20
CA LYS A 36 -0.46 26.53 7.21
C LYS A 36 -0.88 26.13 8.63
N ARG A 37 -2.08 25.58 8.78
CA ARG A 37 -2.73 25.38 10.09
C ARG A 37 -2.82 23.93 10.54
N GLY A 38 -2.50 22.98 9.65
CA GLY A 38 -2.79 21.57 9.84
C GLY A 38 -4.12 21.19 9.17
N GLY A 39 -4.17 20.00 8.59
CA GLY A 39 -5.30 19.55 7.77
C GLY A 39 -6.28 18.59 8.46
N LEU A 40 -6.03 18.21 9.72
CA LEU A 40 -6.84 17.23 10.44
C LEU A 40 -7.60 17.90 11.58
N ASP A 41 -8.92 17.92 11.46
CA ASP A 41 -9.83 18.37 12.52
C ASP A 41 -9.88 17.35 13.68
N PRO A 42 -9.91 17.78 14.96
CA PRO A 42 -9.97 16.86 16.10
C PRO A 42 -11.19 15.93 16.09
N LEU A 43 -12.36 16.36 15.61
CA LEU A 43 -13.53 15.49 15.51
C LEU A 43 -13.41 14.48 14.36
N ALA A 44 -12.64 14.80 13.33
CA ALA A 44 -12.25 13.84 12.32
C ALA A 44 -11.26 12.82 12.90
N ALA A 45 -10.29 13.26 13.70
CA ALA A 45 -9.33 12.38 14.38
C ALA A 45 -10.03 11.39 15.33
N ASP A 46 -11.05 11.83 16.06
CA ASP A 46 -11.90 10.99 16.94
C ASP A 46 -12.64 9.88 16.18
N LYS A 47 -12.90 10.07 14.88
CA LYS A 47 -13.50 9.03 14.02
C LYS A 47 -12.47 8.10 13.38
N MET A 48 -11.18 8.43 13.45
CA MET A 48 -10.12 7.66 12.81
C MET A 48 -9.53 6.58 13.73
N ILE A 49 -9.49 6.83 15.05
CA ILE A 49 -8.90 5.94 16.05
C ILE A 49 -9.73 5.94 17.33
N GLU A 50 -9.56 4.92 18.16
CA GLU A 50 -10.19 4.86 19.48
C GLU A 50 -9.52 5.81 20.48
N ASN A 51 -10.31 6.41 21.38
CA ASN A 51 -9.85 7.27 22.49
C ASN A 51 -8.97 8.45 22.04
N ALA A 52 -9.28 9.08 20.91
CA ALA A 52 -8.54 10.25 20.47
C ALA A 52 -8.70 11.41 21.49
N ALA A 53 -7.58 11.93 21.98
CA ALA A 53 -7.56 13.06 22.92
C ALA A 53 -7.07 14.38 22.28
N GLY A 54 -6.65 14.34 21.01
CA GLY A 54 -6.12 15.49 20.29
C GLY A 54 -5.38 15.09 19.02
N VAL A 55 -4.70 16.07 18.40
CA VAL A 55 -3.91 15.88 17.18
C VAL A 55 -2.44 16.18 17.47
N PHE A 56 -1.55 15.26 17.08
CA PHE A 56 -0.11 15.47 17.11
C PHE A 56 0.39 15.96 15.74
N SER A 57 1.28 16.94 15.73
CA SER A 57 1.78 17.55 14.49
C SER A 57 3.28 17.29 14.28
N LEU A 58 3.66 17.03 13.03
CA LEU A 58 5.05 16.92 12.58
C LEU A 58 5.32 17.94 11.46
N PRO A 59 6.58 18.38 11.28
CA PRO A 59 6.91 19.29 10.18
C PRO A 59 6.58 18.67 8.82
N LEU A 60 5.81 19.40 8.01
CA LEU A 60 5.56 19.10 6.60
C LEU A 60 6.48 19.96 5.74
N GLY A 61 7.36 19.31 4.97
CA GLY A 61 8.16 19.95 3.94
C GLY A 61 7.89 19.37 2.56
N VAL A 62 8.53 19.97 1.56
CA VAL A 62 8.41 19.56 0.15
C VAL A 62 9.79 19.38 -0.43
N ALA A 63 10.12 18.16 -0.85
CA ALA A 63 11.32 17.90 -1.61
C ALA A 63 11.12 18.28 -3.08
N THR A 64 12.16 18.89 -3.64
CA THR A 64 12.14 19.52 -4.97
C THR A 64 13.05 18.77 -5.94
N ASN A 65 13.01 19.16 -7.22
CA ASN A 65 13.84 18.63 -8.31
C ASN A 65 13.51 17.18 -8.76
N PHE A 66 12.51 16.50 -8.22
CA PHE A 66 12.19 15.14 -8.69
C PHE A 66 11.65 15.13 -10.13
N LEU A 67 12.37 14.42 -11.00
CA LEU A 67 11.95 14.07 -12.35
C LEU A 67 11.81 12.56 -12.40
N VAL A 68 10.59 12.05 -12.57
CA VAL A 68 10.31 10.61 -12.58
C VAL A 68 9.61 10.28 -13.89
N ASN A 69 10.16 9.35 -14.67
CA ASN A 69 9.66 8.97 -15.99
C ASN A 69 9.37 10.18 -16.91
N GLY A 70 10.27 11.17 -16.89
CA GLY A 70 10.13 12.39 -17.69
C GLY A 70 9.12 13.41 -17.17
N LYS A 71 8.50 13.19 -16.00
CA LYS A 71 7.52 14.10 -15.39
C LYS A 71 8.02 14.67 -14.07
N ASP A 72 7.79 15.97 -13.88
CA ASP A 72 8.18 16.71 -12.69
C ASP A 72 7.22 16.50 -11.52
N TYR A 73 7.77 16.26 -10.32
CA TYR A 73 7.03 16.06 -9.08
C TYR A 73 7.58 16.91 -7.93
N LEU A 74 6.69 17.49 -7.13
CA LEU A 74 6.99 17.95 -5.79
C LEU A 74 6.59 16.84 -4.81
N ILE A 75 7.49 16.46 -3.91
CA ILE A 75 7.27 15.32 -3.00
C ILE A 75 7.01 15.85 -1.59
N PRO A 76 5.78 15.77 -1.06
CA PRO A 76 5.52 16.12 0.33
C PRO A 76 6.19 15.10 1.26
N MET A 77 6.82 15.59 2.33
CA MET A 77 7.52 14.76 3.32
C MET A 77 7.17 15.26 4.73
N VAL A 78 6.71 14.35 5.60
CA VAL A 78 6.41 14.63 7.01
C VAL A 78 7.49 13.97 7.86
N ILE A 79 8.37 14.76 8.48
CA ILE A 79 9.53 14.26 9.22
C ILE A 79 10.09 15.36 10.15
N GLU A 80 10.57 14.99 11.33
CA GLU A 80 11.20 15.89 12.30
C GLU A 80 12.71 16.05 12.12
N GLU A 81 13.35 15.09 11.46
CA GLU A 81 14.79 15.04 11.29
C GLU A 81 15.29 16.15 10.34
N PRO A 82 16.22 17.01 10.78
CA PRO A 82 16.80 18.04 9.91
C PRO A 82 17.60 17.40 8.77
N SER A 83 17.87 18.20 7.73
CA SER A 83 18.66 17.82 6.55
C SER A 83 18.06 16.77 5.60
N VAL A 84 17.14 15.89 6.02
CA VAL A 84 16.59 14.81 5.17
C VAL A 84 15.98 15.36 3.86
N ILE A 85 15.06 16.33 3.97
CA ILE A 85 14.40 16.93 2.79
C ILE A 85 15.40 17.66 1.89
N ALA A 86 16.42 18.29 2.48
CA ALA A 86 17.48 18.98 1.75
C ALA A 86 18.36 17.98 0.99
N ALA A 87 18.75 16.87 1.62
CA ALA A 87 19.51 15.78 1.01
C ALA A 87 18.73 15.14 -0.14
N CYS A 88 17.44 14.81 0.04
CA CYS A 88 16.58 14.30 -1.02
C CYS A 88 16.48 15.28 -2.21
N SER A 89 16.27 16.57 -1.94
CA SER A 89 16.17 17.59 -2.99
C SER A 89 17.49 17.76 -3.76
N ASN A 90 18.63 17.68 -3.08
CA ASN A 90 19.95 17.77 -3.69
C ASN A 90 20.28 16.52 -4.52
N ALA A 91 20.02 15.32 -3.98
CA ALA A 91 20.19 14.06 -4.70
C ALA A 91 19.31 14.01 -5.95
N ALA A 92 18.05 14.44 -5.85
CA ALA A 92 17.17 14.56 -7.01
C ALA A 92 17.73 15.54 -8.06
N LYS A 93 18.28 16.68 -7.64
CA LYS A 93 18.94 17.64 -8.53
C LYS A 93 20.11 17.01 -9.29
N LEU A 94 20.94 16.21 -8.64
CA LEU A 94 22.03 15.45 -9.27
C LEU A 94 21.48 14.41 -10.24
N ALA A 95 20.53 13.58 -9.83
CA ALA A 95 19.90 12.57 -10.68
C ALA A 95 19.28 13.19 -11.96
N ARG A 96 18.74 14.42 -11.89
CA ARG A 96 18.25 15.13 -13.08
C ARG A 96 19.33 15.39 -14.14
N MET A 97 20.60 15.52 -13.75
CA MET A 97 21.69 15.72 -14.71
C MET A 97 21.85 14.51 -15.62
N GLY A 98 21.61 13.29 -15.09
CA GLY A 98 21.53 12.04 -15.84
C GLY A 98 20.13 11.68 -16.37
N GLY A 99 19.20 12.64 -16.43
CA GLY A 99 17.85 12.43 -16.98
C GLY A 99 16.75 12.11 -15.96
N GLY A 100 17.06 12.09 -14.66
CA GLY A 100 16.12 11.84 -13.57
C GLY A 100 16.00 10.36 -13.21
N PHE A 101 14.89 10.01 -12.58
CA PHE A 101 14.57 8.65 -12.19
C PHE A 101 13.72 7.96 -13.26
N THR A 102 14.07 6.72 -13.59
CA THR A 102 13.16 5.79 -14.27
C THR A 102 12.59 4.85 -13.22
N ALA A 103 11.26 4.75 -13.13
CA ALA A 103 10.57 3.97 -12.13
C ALA A 103 9.50 3.06 -12.73
N HIS A 104 9.30 1.90 -12.12
CA HIS A 104 8.32 0.89 -12.50
C HIS A 104 7.68 0.29 -11.24
N ALA A 105 6.41 -0.09 -11.33
CA ALA A 105 5.69 -0.80 -10.28
C ALA A 105 5.04 -2.05 -10.86
N SER A 106 5.04 -3.14 -10.10
CA SER A 106 4.30 -4.34 -10.45
C SER A 106 2.79 -4.10 -10.37
N GLU A 107 2.01 -5.10 -10.75
CA GLU A 107 0.58 -5.10 -10.48
C GLU A 107 0.32 -4.98 -8.95
N PRO A 108 -0.77 -4.32 -8.53
CA PRO A 108 -1.08 -4.09 -7.12
C PRO A 108 -1.68 -5.34 -6.48
N VAL A 109 -0.95 -6.46 -6.50
CA VAL A 109 -1.41 -7.76 -5.98
C VAL A 109 -0.97 -7.91 -4.54
N MET A 110 -1.95 -7.97 -3.63
CA MET A 110 -1.75 -8.26 -2.21
C MET A 110 -1.96 -9.75 -1.93
N ILE A 111 -1.35 -10.23 -0.85
CA ILE A 111 -1.49 -11.61 -0.37
C ILE A 111 -2.41 -11.63 0.85
N GLY A 112 -3.48 -12.42 0.78
CA GLY A 112 -4.24 -12.89 1.95
C GLY A 112 -3.78 -14.27 2.37
N GLN A 113 -3.85 -14.60 3.65
CA GLN A 113 -3.49 -15.90 4.17
C GLN A 113 -4.65 -16.47 5.00
N ILE A 114 -5.04 -17.70 4.66
CA ILE A 114 -5.93 -18.53 5.47
C ILE A 114 -5.08 -19.65 6.05
N GLN A 115 -4.88 -19.65 7.37
CA GLN A 115 -4.17 -20.69 8.09
C GLN A 115 -5.13 -21.80 8.50
N VAL A 116 -4.79 -23.04 8.17
CA VAL A 116 -5.54 -24.24 8.53
C VAL A 116 -4.67 -25.15 9.40
N LEU A 117 -5.23 -25.55 10.54
CA LEU A 117 -4.65 -26.47 11.52
C LEU A 117 -5.40 -27.81 11.51
N ASP A 118 -4.89 -28.77 12.27
CA ASP A 118 -5.53 -30.07 12.51
C ASP A 118 -5.81 -30.85 11.20
N VAL A 119 -4.98 -30.64 10.17
CA VAL A 119 -5.09 -31.29 8.86
C VAL A 119 -4.39 -32.66 8.93
N ILE A 120 -5.12 -33.73 8.64
CA ILE A 120 -4.62 -35.12 8.72
C ILE A 120 -3.57 -35.40 7.63
N ASP A 121 -3.86 -35.01 6.39
CA ASP A 121 -2.96 -35.18 5.23
C ASP A 121 -2.82 -33.83 4.51
N LEU A 122 -1.70 -33.15 4.76
CA LEU A 122 -1.42 -31.81 4.21
C LEU A 122 -1.38 -31.82 2.68
N ASP A 123 -0.83 -32.88 2.07
CA ASP A 123 -0.66 -32.93 0.63
C ASP A 123 -2.00 -33.20 -0.07
N ALA A 124 -2.84 -34.07 0.51
CA ALA A 124 -4.20 -34.29 0.03
C ALA A 124 -5.05 -33.02 0.17
N ALA A 125 -4.98 -32.35 1.32
CA ALA A 125 -5.69 -31.09 1.55
C ALA A 125 -5.24 -29.99 0.57
N ALA A 126 -3.93 -29.85 0.34
CA ALA A 126 -3.39 -28.91 -0.63
C ALA A 126 -3.89 -29.18 -2.05
N ARG A 127 -3.86 -30.44 -2.49
CA ARG A 127 -4.40 -30.85 -3.79
C ARG A 127 -5.89 -30.55 -3.90
N ASN A 128 -6.67 -30.79 -2.84
CA ASN A 128 -8.11 -30.55 -2.87
C ASN A 128 -8.45 -29.06 -3.00
N VAL A 129 -7.76 -28.19 -2.25
CA VAL A 129 -7.90 -26.73 -2.39
C VAL A 129 -7.55 -26.27 -3.81
N LEU A 130 -6.44 -26.78 -4.36
CA LEU A 130 -6.02 -26.42 -5.72
C LEU A 130 -6.97 -26.94 -6.81
N ALA A 131 -7.58 -28.11 -6.60
CA ALA A 131 -8.59 -28.67 -7.51
C ALA A 131 -9.86 -27.80 -7.58
N HIS A 132 -10.23 -27.15 -6.47
CA HIS A 132 -11.39 -26.25 -6.38
C HIS A 132 -11.02 -24.77 -6.51
N LYS A 133 -9.80 -24.46 -6.97
CA LYS A 133 -9.29 -23.09 -7.11
C LYS A 133 -10.25 -22.16 -7.87
N ALA A 134 -10.81 -22.62 -8.99
CA ALA A 134 -11.69 -21.78 -9.81
C ALA A 134 -12.99 -21.41 -9.08
N GLU A 135 -13.51 -22.28 -8.23
CA GLU A 135 -14.68 -22.01 -7.39
C GLU A 135 -14.35 -21.00 -6.30
N LEU A 136 -13.25 -21.23 -5.57
CA LEU A 136 -12.77 -20.32 -4.54
C LEU A 136 -12.43 -18.92 -5.10
N VAL A 137 -11.89 -18.83 -6.31
CA VAL A 137 -11.65 -17.54 -6.99
C VAL A 137 -12.98 -16.81 -7.23
N ARG A 138 -14.01 -17.51 -7.74
CA ARG A 138 -15.34 -16.91 -7.95
C ARG A 138 -16.01 -16.48 -6.66
N GLU A 139 -15.89 -17.29 -5.61
CA GLU A 139 -16.43 -16.99 -4.29
C GLU A 139 -15.73 -15.76 -3.66
N GLY A 140 -14.40 -15.69 -3.77
CA GLY A 140 -13.63 -14.53 -3.30
C GLY A 140 -13.97 -13.25 -4.05
N ASP A 141 -14.18 -13.34 -5.38
CA ASP A 141 -14.64 -12.21 -6.19
C ASP A 141 -16.07 -11.77 -5.83
N ALA A 142 -16.95 -12.71 -5.50
CA ALA A 142 -18.32 -12.42 -5.06
C ALA A 142 -18.37 -11.67 -3.72
N ALA A 143 -17.34 -11.78 -2.87
CA ALA A 143 -17.21 -10.97 -1.65
C ALA A 143 -16.93 -9.48 -1.95
N HIS A 144 -16.41 -9.15 -3.14
CA HIS A 144 -16.05 -7.79 -3.53
C HIS A 144 -16.51 -7.39 -4.95
N PRO A 145 -17.82 -7.34 -5.21
CA PRO A 145 -18.34 -7.04 -6.55
C PRO A 145 -17.88 -5.69 -7.09
N ASN A 146 -17.73 -4.68 -6.22
CA ASN A 146 -17.24 -3.35 -6.59
C ASN A 146 -15.75 -3.35 -6.99
N LEU A 147 -14.92 -4.21 -6.39
CA LEU A 147 -13.51 -4.33 -6.76
C LEU A 147 -13.39 -4.97 -8.15
N VAL A 148 -14.14 -6.04 -8.39
CA VAL A 148 -14.22 -6.73 -9.67
C VAL A 148 -14.71 -5.78 -10.78
N ALA A 149 -15.75 -4.99 -10.50
CA ALA A 149 -16.26 -3.99 -11.44
C ALA A 149 -15.22 -2.91 -11.83
N ARG A 150 -14.21 -2.66 -10.97
CA ARG A 150 -13.09 -1.75 -11.23
C ARG A 150 -11.88 -2.44 -11.88
N GLY A 151 -12.04 -3.69 -12.29
CA GLY A 151 -11.02 -4.52 -12.93
C GLY A 151 -10.06 -5.20 -11.96
N GLY A 152 -10.25 -5.09 -10.64
CA GLY A 152 -9.46 -5.79 -9.62
C GLY A 152 -9.90 -7.25 -9.42
N GLY A 153 -9.75 -7.75 -8.20
CA GLY A 153 -10.29 -9.04 -7.77
C GLY A 153 -9.23 -10.13 -7.59
N MET A 154 -9.70 -11.34 -7.34
CA MET A 154 -8.89 -12.54 -7.23
C MET A 154 -8.07 -12.77 -8.50
N ARG A 155 -6.82 -13.20 -8.33
CA ARG A 155 -5.88 -13.50 -9.42
C ARG A 155 -5.45 -14.94 -9.40
N ASP A 156 -5.14 -15.46 -8.22
CA ASP A 156 -4.72 -16.85 -8.05
C ASP A 156 -4.89 -17.28 -6.59
N ILE A 157 -4.77 -18.58 -6.37
CA ILE A 157 -4.62 -19.20 -5.06
C ILE A 157 -3.37 -20.08 -5.08
N VAL A 158 -2.50 -19.85 -4.11
CA VAL A 158 -1.29 -20.64 -3.89
C VAL A 158 -1.43 -21.34 -2.54
N VAL A 159 -0.98 -22.58 -2.44
CA VAL A 159 -1.04 -23.33 -1.18
C VAL A 159 0.37 -23.67 -0.72
N ARG A 160 0.63 -23.52 0.57
CA ARG A 160 1.91 -23.88 1.20
C ARG A 160 1.65 -24.86 2.33
N THR A 161 2.43 -25.94 2.36
CA THR A 161 2.45 -26.89 3.46
C THR A 161 3.60 -26.56 4.39
N LEU A 162 3.34 -26.56 5.69
CA LEU A 162 4.36 -26.40 6.73
C LEU A 162 4.26 -27.64 7.62
N ALA A 163 5.00 -28.69 7.25
CA ALA A 163 4.92 -29.99 7.90
C ALA A 163 5.52 -29.99 9.32
N GLU A 164 6.58 -29.21 9.52
CA GLU A 164 7.33 -29.16 10.78
C GLU A 164 7.30 -27.76 11.37
N THR A 165 6.46 -27.57 12.39
CA THR A 165 6.41 -26.31 13.15
C THR A 165 6.23 -26.62 14.64
N ALA A 166 6.60 -25.67 15.50
CA ALA A 166 6.41 -25.82 16.95
C ALA A 166 4.94 -25.97 17.37
N ALA A 167 3.99 -25.52 16.54
CA ALA A 167 2.55 -25.61 16.79
C ALA A 167 1.90 -26.79 16.05
N GLY A 168 2.69 -27.70 15.47
CA GLY A 168 2.21 -28.81 14.64
C GLY A 168 2.13 -28.48 13.14
N PRO A 169 1.80 -29.48 12.31
CA PRO A 169 1.68 -29.31 10.87
C PRO A 169 0.53 -28.36 10.53
N MET A 170 0.72 -27.50 9.52
CA MET A 170 -0.31 -26.55 9.08
C MET A 170 -0.28 -26.33 7.57
N LEU A 171 -1.44 -25.99 7.02
CA LEU A 171 -1.63 -25.57 5.64
C LEU A 171 -1.87 -24.06 5.61
N VAL A 172 -1.25 -23.35 4.67
CA VAL A 172 -1.50 -21.92 4.45
C VAL A 172 -1.98 -21.70 3.02
N VAL A 173 -3.20 -21.23 2.86
CA VAL A 173 -3.79 -20.88 1.58
C VAL A 173 -3.57 -19.38 1.35
N HIS A 174 -2.75 -19.05 0.37
CA HIS A 174 -2.50 -17.68 -0.07
C HIS A 174 -3.53 -17.28 -1.14
N LEU A 175 -4.24 -16.20 -0.89
CA LEU A 175 -5.11 -15.53 -1.85
C LEU A 175 -4.32 -14.41 -2.51
N LEU A 176 -4.18 -14.43 -3.84
CA LEU A 176 -3.57 -13.33 -4.59
C LEU A 176 -4.68 -12.43 -5.11
N ILE A 177 -4.72 -11.18 -4.65
CA ILE A 177 -5.83 -10.25 -4.91
C ILE A 177 -5.27 -8.94 -5.46
N ASP A 178 -5.73 -8.55 -6.64
CA ASP A 178 -5.48 -7.24 -7.22
C ASP A 178 -6.41 -6.21 -6.58
N VAL A 179 -5.84 -5.34 -5.76
CA VAL A 179 -6.58 -4.36 -4.95
C VAL A 179 -6.67 -2.98 -5.60
N ARG A 180 -6.23 -2.85 -6.85
CA ARG A 180 -6.23 -1.59 -7.61
C ARG A 180 -5.54 -0.48 -6.80
N ASP A 181 -6.20 0.65 -6.61
CA ASP A 181 -5.65 1.82 -5.94
C ASP A 181 -5.67 1.72 -4.41
N ALA A 182 -6.31 0.69 -3.83
CA ALA A 182 -6.35 0.51 -2.38
C ALA A 182 -5.03 -0.05 -1.83
N MET A 183 -4.77 0.16 -0.54
CA MET A 183 -3.72 -0.59 0.18
C MET A 183 -4.08 -2.08 0.23
N GLY A 184 -5.35 -2.41 0.51
CA GLY A 184 -5.89 -3.75 0.32
C GLY A 184 -6.19 -4.55 1.58
N ALA A 185 -5.79 -4.11 2.77
CA ALA A 185 -5.96 -4.88 4.01
C ALA A 185 -7.40 -5.36 4.25
N ASN A 186 -8.37 -4.45 4.28
CA ASN A 186 -9.77 -4.81 4.53
C ASN A 186 -10.35 -5.70 3.42
N LEU A 187 -10.03 -5.42 2.15
CA LEU A 187 -10.46 -6.24 1.01
C LEU A 187 -9.91 -7.66 1.13
N VAL A 188 -8.63 -7.80 1.43
CA VAL A 188 -7.98 -9.09 1.55
C VAL A 188 -8.53 -9.90 2.74
N ASN A 189 -8.72 -9.25 3.89
CA ASN A 189 -9.26 -9.90 5.07
C ASN A 189 -10.71 -10.35 4.86
N THR A 190 -11.55 -9.51 4.25
CA THR A 190 -12.95 -9.89 3.95
C THR A 190 -13.03 -11.06 2.98
N ALA A 191 -12.19 -11.09 1.93
CA ALA A 191 -12.10 -12.27 1.05
C ALA A 191 -11.63 -13.52 1.80
N ALA A 192 -10.64 -13.39 2.69
CA ALA A 192 -10.16 -14.50 3.51
C ALA A 192 -11.22 -15.03 4.49
N GLU A 193 -12.01 -14.15 5.11
CA GLU A 193 -13.16 -14.52 5.94
C GLU A 193 -14.26 -15.20 5.13
N ALA A 194 -14.57 -14.69 3.94
CA ALA A 194 -15.58 -15.28 3.06
C ALA A 194 -15.20 -16.70 2.63
N LEU A 195 -13.92 -16.93 2.30
CA LEU A 195 -13.43 -18.23 1.81
C LEU A 195 -13.13 -19.25 2.92
N ALA A 196 -13.06 -18.83 4.18
CA ALA A 196 -12.69 -19.70 5.29
C ALA A 196 -13.57 -20.95 5.43
N PRO A 197 -14.92 -20.87 5.36
CA PRO A 197 -15.77 -22.06 5.47
C PRO A 197 -15.55 -23.07 4.34
N SER A 198 -15.39 -22.60 3.10
CA SER A 198 -15.09 -23.45 1.94
C SER A 198 -13.72 -24.11 2.08
N VAL A 199 -12.71 -23.37 2.55
CA VAL A 199 -11.38 -23.92 2.83
C VAL A 199 -11.43 -24.99 3.94
N GLU A 200 -12.11 -24.73 5.07
CA GLU A 200 -12.29 -25.74 6.14
C GLU A 200 -12.95 -27.02 5.61
N SER A 201 -14.02 -26.87 4.82
CA SER A 201 -14.73 -28.02 4.24
C SER A 201 -13.86 -28.83 3.29
N LEU A 202 -13.02 -28.17 2.47
CA LEU A 202 -12.14 -28.84 1.52
C LEU A 202 -10.95 -29.52 2.19
N THR A 203 -10.45 -28.98 3.29
CA THR A 203 -9.27 -29.54 3.97
C THR A 203 -9.62 -30.50 5.10
N GLY A 204 -10.86 -30.46 5.60
CA GLY A 204 -11.28 -31.17 6.82
C GLY A 204 -10.56 -30.70 8.08
N GLY A 205 -9.94 -29.52 8.02
CA GLY A 205 -9.14 -28.94 9.10
C GLY A 205 -9.84 -27.73 9.71
N ARG A 206 -9.20 -27.10 10.69
CA ARG A 206 -9.72 -25.93 11.40
C ARG A 206 -8.99 -24.67 10.99
N VAL A 207 -9.71 -23.68 10.47
CA VAL A 207 -9.16 -22.37 10.16
C VAL A 207 -8.96 -21.56 11.44
N LEU A 208 -7.81 -20.89 11.56
CA LEU A 208 -7.50 -20.03 12.69
C LEU A 208 -7.35 -18.56 12.27
N VAL A 209 -6.33 -18.28 11.46
CA VAL A 209 -5.99 -16.91 11.05
C VAL A 209 -6.43 -16.66 9.61
N ARG A 210 -7.05 -15.49 9.39
CA ARG A 210 -7.48 -14.97 8.10
C ARG A 210 -7.01 -13.52 8.00
N ILE A 211 -5.86 -13.31 7.39
CA ILE A 211 -5.18 -12.01 7.48
C ILE A 211 -4.35 -11.73 6.23
N LEU A 212 -4.22 -10.47 5.86
CA LEU A 212 -3.24 -10.07 4.86
C LEU A 212 -1.80 -10.39 5.32
N SER A 213 -0.92 -10.61 4.36
CA SER A 213 0.52 -10.59 4.59
C SER A 213 1.09 -9.20 4.30
N ASN A 214 1.83 -8.64 5.26
CA ASN A 214 2.62 -7.41 5.04
C ASN A 214 3.89 -7.67 4.24
N LEU A 215 4.28 -8.94 4.02
CA LEU A 215 5.31 -9.29 3.05
C LEU A 215 4.73 -9.14 1.64
N SER A 216 4.69 -7.92 1.13
CA SER A 216 4.08 -7.56 -0.16
C SER A 216 5.04 -7.79 -1.34
N ASP A 217 5.63 -8.98 -1.43
CA ASP A 217 6.61 -9.35 -2.47
C ASP A 217 6.01 -9.45 -3.89
N ARG A 218 4.68 -9.49 -4.00
CA ARG A 218 3.94 -9.40 -5.27
C ARG A 218 3.52 -7.96 -5.66
N ARG A 219 3.74 -6.98 -4.77
CA ARG A 219 3.43 -5.56 -4.98
C ARG A 219 4.68 -4.72 -4.74
N THR A 220 5.58 -4.74 -5.71
CA THR A 220 6.90 -4.09 -5.61
C THR A 220 6.99 -2.85 -6.49
N ALA A 221 7.83 -1.91 -6.09
CA ALA A 221 8.20 -0.75 -6.88
C ALA A 221 9.73 -0.69 -6.98
N SER A 222 10.22 -0.27 -8.15
CA SER A 222 11.65 -0.12 -8.42
C SER A 222 11.93 1.23 -9.06
N ALA A 223 13.09 1.80 -8.77
CA ALA A 223 13.57 3.04 -9.36
C ALA A 223 15.07 2.95 -9.64
N ARG A 224 15.51 3.56 -10.73
CA ARG A 224 16.93 3.73 -11.08
C ARG A 224 17.21 5.15 -11.53
N CYS A 225 18.44 5.60 -11.33
CA CYS A 225 18.96 6.85 -11.90
C CYS A 225 20.42 6.66 -12.31
N ALA A 226 20.90 7.57 -13.15
CA ALA A 226 22.32 7.75 -13.44
C ALA A 226 22.71 9.18 -13.07
N ILE A 227 23.97 9.39 -12.70
CA ILE A 227 24.54 10.69 -12.35
C ILE A 227 25.68 10.97 -13.32
#